data_AF-A0A521DLJ7-F1
#
_entry.id   AF-A0A521DLJ7-F1
#
_cell.length_a   1.000
_cell.length_b   1.000
_cell.length_c   1.000
_cell.angle_alpha   90.00
_cell.angle_beta   90.00
_cell.angle_gamma   90.00
#
_symmetry.space_group_name_H-M   'P 1'
#
loop_
_entity.id
_entity.type
_entity.pdbx_description
1 polymer ?
#
loop_
_entity_poly.entity_id
_entity_poly.type
_entity_poly.pdbx_seq_one_letter_code
_entity_poly.pdbx_strand_id
1 'polypeptide(L)'
;MNTIINLAEAIEDILEQNDLHPFGGLQRRRAHCLNYKHRDHKIFNKSPSLKRDGYTFHWGGLDELQFNIGIQTLGIRNVLRYGVAFSLKATQSIPNPTDKLGKLIKRFNKFINDYPTIFEDLTYWINEKDKFGATVFEKVVPIEDKFIREGNFIFIGNYFEQDDYNLNDDQLLEIVSTFDKLIPVYEGVVLNNYFEPKDTRIIRLTWNTNGWELPSGREGKSKNKDTHEGKYGFGFEEWLFDKSKMLDGYLYGFMQPFHSNGKSTFSLTKRDVKLYTFDGINKQRYWVGAINDIEIVGKEISRYAYERFDTEGWLDQRKKDLIPHDLDPNTFVKNNQFIDDPTSLFNVRFRPDQIESLHDELVPMKEEEYQAINSDRYKAIRDRLSSVKNEKSYAIKGGNKKYSPKDFKPKITRSTRTEKKEFKNVHDQIQVSFSNWLYNRLNPNILEVEHPTEDGRKLDIYMVHGGKQIIFEVKSYNSLKTSLNVGLGQLIDYNFFPDNEQVDELYLVSNIHPDREIKKYIEHINERLSLKFGYINFDLIRKNIIEQVGIKLI
;
A
#
# COMPACT_ATOMS: atom_id res chain seq x y z
N MET A 1 -8.15 -20.61 30.03
CA MET A 1 -9.29 -20.87 29.13
C MET A 1 -9.37 -19.69 28.18
N ASN A 2 -9.08 -19.88 26.90
CA ASN A 2 -9.13 -18.78 25.92
C ASN A 2 -10.56 -18.29 25.77
N THR A 3 -10.72 -16.99 25.61
CA THR A 3 -12.02 -16.32 25.55
C THR A 3 -12.05 -15.39 24.37
N ILE A 4 -13.24 -15.00 23.90
CA ILE A 4 -13.37 -13.98 22.85
C ILE A 4 -12.68 -12.66 23.21
N ILE A 5 -12.53 -12.37 24.50
CA ILE A 5 -11.77 -11.20 24.98
C ILE A 5 -10.27 -11.40 24.73
N ASN A 6 -9.73 -12.57 25.05
CA ASN A 6 -8.30 -12.88 24.82
C ASN A 6 -7.97 -12.81 23.32
N LEU A 7 -8.88 -13.27 22.47
CA LEU A 7 -8.73 -13.16 21.01
C LEU A 7 -8.77 -11.70 20.53
N ALA A 8 -9.71 -10.91 21.05
CA ALA A 8 -9.77 -9.49 20.74
C ALA A 8 -8.52 -8.74 21.21
N GLU A 9 -7.94 -9.13 22.34
CA GLU A 9 -6.65 -8.63 22.85
C GLU A 9 -5.51 -9.00 21.91
N ALA A 10 -5.39 -10.26 21.50
CA ALA A 10 -4.35 -10.68 20.56
C ALA A 10 -4.41 -9.92 19.22
N ILE A 11 -5.63 -9.66 18.70
CA ILE A 11 -5.81 -8.86 17.49
C ILE A 11 -5.38 -7.40 17.73
N GLU A 12 -5.75 -6.80 18.86
CA GLU A 12 -5.34 -5.44 19.19
C GLU A 12 -3.82 -5.32 19.39
N ASP A 13 -3.18 -6.32 20.00
CA ASP A 13 -1.72 -6.35 20.19
C ASP A 13 -0.98 -6.35 18.84
N ILE A 14 -1.47 -7.09 17.84
CA ILE A 14 -0.93 -7.07 16.46
C ILE A 14 -1.06 -5.67 15.85
N LEU A 15 -2.21 -5.02 16.04
CA LEU A 15 -2.48 -3.69 15.49
C LEU A 15 -1.66 -2.59 16.19
N GLU A 16 -1.39 -2.72 17.48
CA GLU A 16 -0.57 -1.78 18.25
C GLU A 16 0.93 -1.91 17.93
N GLN A 17 1.40 -3.11 17.58
CA GLN A 17 2.79 -3.35 17.17
C GLN A 17 3.09 -2.88 15.75
N ASN A 18 2.05 -2.59 14.94
CA ASN A 18 2.21 -2.32 13.53
C ASN A 18 1.20 -1.30 12.99
N ASP A 19 1.66 -0.04 12.84
CA ASP A 19 0.93 1.07 12.21
C ASP A 19 0.73 0.87 10.69
N LEU A 20 0.82 -0.35 10.14
CA LEU A 20 0.57 -0.64 8.72
C LEU A 20 -0.82 -1.19 8.44
N HIS A 21 -1.63 -1.46 9.47
CA HIS A 21 -2.98 -2.03 9.34
C HIS A 21 -4.06 -0.94 9.39
N PRO A 22 -4.76 -0.65 8.28
CA PRO A 22 -5.87 0.30 8.27
C PRO A 22 -6.85 0.09 9.44
N PHE A 23 -7.25 -1.15 9.74
CA PHE A 23 -8.22 -1.48 10.78
C PHE A 23 -7.81 -0.98 12.17
N GLY A 24 -6.50 -0.91 12.46
CA GLY A 24 -5.95 -0.31 13.70
C GLY A 24 -6.42 1.14 13.92
N GLY A 25 -6.64 1.89 12.85
CA GLY A 25 -7.14 3.26 12.87
C GLY A 25 -8.67 3.41 12.97
N LEU A 26 -9.45 2.32 13.17
CA LEU A 26 -10.92 2.38 13.11
C LEU A 26 -11.52 3.36 14.12
N GLN A 27 -11.22 3.21 15.42
CA GLN A 27 -11.84 4.03 16.47
C GLN A 27 -11.48 5.51 16.32
N ARG A 28 -10.25 5.80 15.89
CA ARG A 28 -9.76 7.14 15.57
C ARG A 28 -10.58 7.75 14.43
N ARG A 29 -10.70 7.04 13.30
CA ARG A 29 -11.52 7.49 12.16
C ARG A 29 -12.97 7.73 12.52
N ARG A 30 -13.56 6.84 13.32
CA ARG A 30 -14.94 6.96 13.80
C ARG A 30 -15.12 8.18 14.70
N ALA A 31 -14.25 8.35 15.69
CA ALA A 31 -14.27 9.51 16.59
C ALA A 31 -14.29 10.82 15.79
N HIS A 32 -13.44 10.85 14.78
CA HIS A 32 -13.22 12.01 13.95
C HIS A 32 -14.37 12.32 12.99
N CYS A 33 -14.82 11.33 12.21
CA CYS A 33 -15.83 11.55 11.16
C CYS A 33 -17.25 11.68 11.71
N LEU A 34 -17.50 11.14 12.90
CA LEU A 34 -18.81 11.16 13.55
C LEU A 34 -18.85 12.12 14.75
N ASN A 35 -17.80 12.93 14.94
CA ASN A 35 -17.69 13.99 15.94
C ASN A 35 -17.92 13.53 17.40
N TYR A 36 -17.26 12.44 17.80
CA TYR A 36 -17.34 11.91 19.16
C TYR A 36 -16.26 12.52 20.09
N LYS A 37 -16.66 12.92 21.30
CA LYS A 37 -15.83 13.73 22.21
C LYS A 37 -14.61 13.02 22.84
N HIS A 38 -14.67 11.71 23.05
CA HIS A 38 -13.57 10.91 23.58
C HIS A 38 -13.74 9.46 23.13
N ARG A 39 -12.67 8.78 22.72
CA ARG A 39 -12.69 7.34 22.49
C ARG A 39 -11.41 6.65 22.91
N ASP A 40 -11.62 5.49 23.52
CA ASP A 40 -10.63 4.52 23.93
C ASP A 40 -9.79 4.05 22.72
N HIS A 41 -8.51 3.73 22.93
CA HIS A 41 -7.67 3.14 21.89
C HIS A 41 -8.13 1.73 21.52
N LYS A 42 -8.84 1.05 22.43
CA LYS A 42 -9.35 -0.30 22.23
C LYS A 42 -10.44 -0.35 21.17
N ILE A 43 -10.26 -1.24 20.21
CA ILE A 43 -11.14 -1.40 19.06
C ILE A 43 -12.36 -2.19 19.45
N PHE A 44 -12.19 -3.33 20.13
CA PHE A 44 -13.26 -4.28 20.44
C PHE A 44 -13.94 -4.01 21.78
N ASN A 45 -15.24 -4.34 21.83
CA ASN A 45 -16.01 -4.28 23.05
C ASN A 45 -15.70 -5.48 23.95
N LYS A 46 -15.06 -5.24 25.10
CA LYS A 46 -14.64 -6.28 26.05
C LYS A 46 -15.62 -6.46 27.21
N SER A 47 -16.90 -6.10 27.05
CA SER A 47 -17.87 -6.22 28.14
C SER A 47 -18.06 -7.68 28.60
N PRO A 48 -18.26 -7.93 29.91
CA PRO A 48 -18.48 -9.29 30.41
C PRO A 48 -19.72 -9.99 29.84
N SER A 49 -20.72 -9.24 29.35
CA SER A 49 -21.90 -9.82 28.71
C SER A 49 -21.57 -10.48 27.38
N LEU A 50 -20.73 -9.82 26.57
CA LEU A 50 -20.30 -10.32 25.27
C LEU A 50 -19.40 -11.56 25.40
N LYS A 51 -18.60 -11.62 26.47
CA LYS A 51 -17.85 -12.84 26.83
C LYS A 51 -18.75 -14.06 26.97
N ARG A 52 -19.95 -13.91 27.55
CA ARG A 52 -20.90 -15.02 27.72
C ARG A 52 -21.59 -15.40 26.41
N ASP A 53 -21.84 -14.41 25.56
CA ASP A 53 -22.54 -14.64 24.30
C ASP A 53 -21.63 -15.21 23.19
N GLY A 54 -20.32 -15.29 23.42
CA GLY A 54 -19.37 -15.93 22.50
C GLY A 54 -19.05 -15.11 21.25
N TYR A 55 -19.29 -13.80 21.27
CA TYR A 55 -18.92 -12.88 20.19
C TYR A 55 -18.50 -11.52 20.73
N THR A 56 -17.77 -10.76 19.93
CA THR A 56 -17.53 -9.33 20.14
C THR A 56 -17.59 -8.57 18.82
N PHE A 57 -17.69 -7.25 18.94
CA PHE A 57 -17.65 -6.32 17.82
C PHE A 57 -16.96 -5.04 18.28
N HIS A 58 -16.58 -4.21 17.32
CA HIS A 58 -15.90 -2.96 17.64
C HIS A 58 -16.78 -2.05 18.54
N TRP A 59 -16.15 -1.36 19.50
CA TRP A 59 -16.83 -0.56 20.52
C TRP A 59 -17.74 0.49 19.88
N GLY A 60 -19.00 0.58 20.34
CA GLY A 60 -19.98 1.54 19.80
C GLY A 60 -20.52 1.19 18.41
N GLY A 61 -20.29 -0.01 17.89
CA GLY A 61 -20.79 -0.45 16.57
C GLY A 61 -22.26 -0.89 16.54
N LEU A 62 -23.02 -0.74 17.63
CA LEU A 62 -24.38 -1.32 17.74
C LEU A 62 -25.35 -0.82 16.67
N ASP A 63 -25.21 0.44 16.24
CA ASP A 63 -26.13 1.12 15.32
C ASP A 63 -25.52 1.38 13.92
N GLU A 64 -24.52 0.58 13.53
CA GLU A 64 -23.83 0.66 12.25
C GLU A 64 -23.32 -0.71 11.75
N LEU A 65 -22.49 -0.72 10.68
CA LEU A 65 -21.85 -1.93 10.17
C LEU A 65 -20.75 -2.40 11.15
N GLN A 66 -20.95 -3.55 11.77
CA GLN A 66 -20.09 -4.07 12.84
C GLN A 66 -18.94 -4.90 12.31
N PHE A 67 -17.69 -4.49 12.49
CA PHE A 67 -16.59 -5.46 12.57
C PHE A 67 -16.85 -6.41 13.73
N ASN A 68 -17.05 -7.69 13.44
CA ASN A 68 -17.62 -8.66 14.37
C ASN A 68 -16.90 -10.01 14.24
N ILE A 69 -16.60 -10.60 15.39
CA ILE A 69 -15.94 -11.90 15.53
C ILE A 69 -16.67 -12.72 16.57
N GLY A 70 -16.84 -14.01 16.34
CA GLY A 70 -17.52 -14.86 17.33
C GLY A 70 -17.70 -16.29 16.88
N ILE A 71 -18.12 -17.13 17.81
CA ILE A 71 -18.47 -18.52 17.53
C ILE A 71 -19.94 -18.60 17.14
N GLN A 72 -20.25 -19.44 16.15
CA GLN A 72 -21.62 -19.78 15.81
C GLN A 72 -21.69 -21.18 15.18
N THR A 73 -22.89 -21.72 15.08
CA THR A 73 -23.16 -22.95 14.33
C THR A 73 -23.71 -22.61 12.96
N LEU A 74 -22.99 -23.03 11.90
CA LEU A 74 -23.42 -22.97 10.50
C LEU A 74 -23.76 -24.39 10.02
N GLY A 75 -25.05 -24.70 9.96
CA GLY A 75 -25.52 -26.06 9.64
C GLY A 75 -25.11 -27.04 10.73
N ILE A 76 -24.20 -27.96 10.42
CA ILE A 76 -23.62 -28.93 11.37
C ILE A 76 -22.23 -28.53 11.88
N ARG A 77 -21.67 -27.44 11.37
CA ARG A 77 -20.31 -27.00 11.67
C ARG A 77 -20.35 -25.92 12.74
N ASN A 78 -19.55 -26.07 13.79
CA ASN A 78 -19.24 -24.95 14.65
C ASN A 78 -18.05 -24.20 14.05
N VAL A 79 -18.16 -22.89 13.98
CA VAL A 79 -17.19 -22.04 13.30
C VAL A 79 -16.87 -20.81 14.12
N LEU A 80 -15.63 -20.33 13.99
CA LEU A 80 -15.21 -19.01 14.43
C LEU A 80 -15.30 -18.07 13.22
N ARG A 81 -16.32 -17.20 13.20
CA ARG A 81 -16.55 -16.24 12.13
C ARG A 81 -15.85 -14.90 12.41
N TYR A 82 -15.38 -14.25 11.37
CA TYR A 82 -14.80 -12.90 11.40
C TYR A 82 -15.14 -12.15 10.11
N GLY A 83 -15.52 -10.88 10.26
CA GLY A 83 -15.95 -10.05 9.14
C GLY A 83 -16.78 -8.85 9.60
N VAL A 84 -17.74 -8.45 8.79
CA VAL A 84 -18.68 -7.37 9.11
C VAL A 84 -20.12 -7.87 9.23
N ALA A 85 -20.93 -7.20 10.04
CA ALA A 85 -22.30 -7.61 10.30
C ALA A 85 -23.28 -6.43 10.44
N PHE A 86 -24.53 -6.66 10.06
CA PHE A 86 -25.68 -5.87 10.47
C PHE A 86 -26.50 -6.66 11.50
N SER A 87 -26.53 -6.18 12.74
CA SER A 87 -27.40 -6.70 13.78
C SER A 87 -28.70 -5.91 13.82
N LEU A 88 -29.78 -6.45 13.25
CA LEU A 88 -31.11 -5.82 13.25
C LEU A 88 -31.89 -6.10 14.54
N LYS A 89 -31.22 -6.49 15.63
CA LYS A 89 -31.85 -6.74 16.94
C LYS A 89 -32.10 -5.43 17.68
N ALA A 90 -33.34 -5.21 18.11
CA ALA A 90 -33.69 -4.06 18.93
C ALA A 90 -32.97 -4.11 20.29
N THR A 91 -32.51 -2.95 20.76
CA THR A 91 -31.88 -2.76 22.07
C THR A 91 -32.46 -1.52 22.75
N GLN A 92 -32.14 -1.30 24.02
CA GLN A 92 -32.56 -0.09 24.72
C GLN A 92 -32.05 1.19 24.04
N SER A 93 -30.84 1.15 23.45
CA SER A 93 -30.26 2.28 22.72
C SER A 93 -30.72 2.37 21.26
N ILE A 94 -31.25 1.29 20.70
CA ILE A 94 -31.69 1.19 19.30
C ILE A 94 -33.04 0.46 19.24
N PRO A 95 -34.15 1.15 19.53
CA PRO A 95 -35.48 0.52 19.54
C PRO A 95 -35.93 0.11 18.14
N ASN A 96 -35.61 0.89 17.10
CA ASN A 96 -36.00 0.64 15.71
C ASN A 96 -34.77 0.45 14.80
N PRO A 97 -34.07 -0.70 14.87
CA PRO A 97 -32.80 -0.91 14.17
C PRO A 97 -32.95 -0.82 12.64
N THR A 98 -34.10 -1.22 12.09
CA THR A 98 -34.36 -1.21 10.63
C THR A 98 -34.35 0.19 10.02
N ASP A 99 -34.71 1.24 10.77
CA ASP A 99 -34.80 2.60 10.22
C ASP A 99 -33.42 3.16 9.86
N LYS A 100 -32.46 2.98 10.77
CA LYS A 100 -31.08 3.44 10.58
C LYS A 100 -30.27 2.43 9.79
N LEU A 101 -30.27 1.17 10.21
CA LEU A 101 -29.46 0.13 9.56
C LEU A 101 -29.99 -0.22 8.17
N GLY A 102 -31.30 -0.10 7.91
CA GLY A 102 -31.84 -0.28 6.56
C GLY A 102 -31.29 0.75 5.55
N LYS A 103 -31.06 2.00 5.97
CA LYS A 103 -30.39 3.00 5.12
C LYS A 103 -28.94 2.62 4.85
N LEU A 104 -28.23 2.09 5.84
CA LEU A 104 -26.87 1.59 5.67
C LEU A 104 -26.82 0.34 4.79
N ILE A 105 -27.78 -0.58 4.90
CA ILE A 105 -27.90 -1.75 4.02
C ILE A 105 -28.12 -1.31 2.57
N LYS A 106 -28.95 -0.30 2.31
CA LYS A 106 -29.10 0.25 0.95
C LYS A 106 -27.79 0.83 0.41
N ARG A 107 -27.01 1.50 1.26
CA ARG A 107 -25.65 1.96 0.90
C ARG A 107 -24.71 0.77 0.70
N PHE A 108 -24.79 -0.29 1.49
CA PHE A 108 -23.98 -1.48 1.31
C PHE A 108 -24.29 -2.17 -0.02
N ASN A 109 -25.56 -2.29 -0.40
CA ASN A 109 -25.99 -2.86 -1.68
C ASN A 109 -25.43 -2.10 -2.89
N LYS A 110 -25.46 -0.75 -2.85
CA LYS A 110 -24.84 0.05 -3.90
C LYS A 110 -23.31 -0.13 -3.91
N PHE A 111 -22.68 -0.29 -2.74
CA PHE A 111 -21.23 -0.52 -2.64
C PHE A 111 -20.81 -1.87 -3.23
N ILE A 112 -21.59 -2.93 -3.02
CA ILE A 112 -21.35 -4.25 -3.65
C ILE A 112 -21.35 -4.12 -5.17
N ASN A 113 -22.33 -3.42 -5.72
CA ASN A 113 -22.44 -3.25 -7.17
C ASN A 113 -21.27 -2.46 -7.76
N ASP A 114 -20.81 -1.43 -7.05
CA ASP A 114 -19.72 -0.56 -7.52
C ASP A 114 -18.33 -1.21 -7.33
N TYR A 115 -18.14 -2.06 -6.30
CA TYR A 115 -16.84 -2.65 -5.93
C TYR A 115 -16.91 -4.16 -5.66
N PRO A 116 -17.32 -4.99 -6.64
CA PRO A 116 -17.54 -6.42 -6.42
C PRO A 116 -16.27 -7.19 -6.03
N THR A 117 -15.10 -6.76 -6.50
CA THR A 117 -13.81 -7.42 -6.24
C THR A 117 -13.41 -7.45 -4.76
N ILE A 118 -13.91 -6.52 -3.94
CA ILE A 118 -13.68 -6.52 -2.49
C ILE A 118 -14.33 -7.74 -1.83
N PHE A 119 -15.35 -8.32 -2.44
CA PHE A 119 -16.16 -9.38 -1.85
C PHE A 119 -15.96 -10.77 -2.48
N GLU A 120 -15.05 -10.92 -3.45
CA GLU A 120 -14.89 -12.16 -4.24
C GLU A 120 -14.51 -13.39 -3.41
N ASP A 121 -13.79 -13.20 -2.32
CA ASP A 121 -13.30 -14.23 -1.39
C ASP A 121 -14.10 -14.27 -0.08
N LEU A 122 -15.24 -13.55 0.00
CA LEU A 122 -16.07 -13.48 1.19
C LEU A 122 -17.37 -14.25 0.99
N THR A 123 -17.82 -14.88 2.07
CA THR A 123 -19.14 -15.50 2.14
C THR A 123 -20.11 -14.58 2.86
N TYR A 124 -21.42 -14.76 2.63
CA TYR A 124 -22.43 -14.09 3.43
C TYR A 124 -23.53 -15.03 3.86
N TRP A 125 -24.09 -14.78 5.03
CA TRP A 125 -25.21 -15.56 5.54
C TRP A 125 -26.14 -14.72 6.39
N ILE A 126 -27.37 -15.20 6.51
CA ILE A 126 -28.44 -14.51 7.22
C ILE A 126 -29.02 -15.45 8.26
N ASN A 127 -28.97 -15.02 9.51
CA ASN A 127 -29.71 -15.62 10.61
C ASN A 127 -31.04 -14.88 10.75
N GLU A 128 -32.13 -15.52 10.35
CA GLU A 128 -33.49 -14.96 10.48
C GLU A 128 -34.06 -15.30 11.85
N LYS A 129 -34.69 -14.33 12.53
CA LYS A 129 -35.22 -14.50 13.90
C LYS A 129 -36.14 -15.72 14.06
N ASP A 130 -36.93 -16.02 13.03
CA ASP A 130 -37.96 -17.06 13.05
C ASP A 130 -37.54 -18.36 12.36
N LYS A 131 -36.25 -18.51 11.99
CA LYS A 131 -35.75 -19.71 11.33
C LYS A 131 -34.63 -20.35 12.13
N PHE A 132 -34.60 -21.67 12.09
CA PHE A 132 -33.49 -22.44 12.61
C PHE A 132 -32.36 -22.48 11.57
N GLY A 133 -31.15 -22.07 11.98
CA GLY A 133 -29.96 -22.08 11.13
C GLY A 133 -29.82 -20.85 10.23
N ALA A 134 -28.61 -20.68 9.71
CA ALA A 134 -28.26 -19.60 8.79
C ALA A 134 -28.58 -19.98 7.35
N THR A 135 -29.14 -19.05 6.57
CA THR A 135 -29.13 -19.17 5.11
C THR A 135 -27.77 -18.70 4.60
N VAL A 136 -26.96 -19.61 4.07
CA VAL A 136 -25.60 -19.34 3.57
C VAL A 136 -25.62 -19.17 2.06
N PHE A 137 -24.83 -18.21 1.59
CA PHE A 137 -24.69 -17.90 0.17
C PHE A 137 -23.21 -17.89 -0.20
N GLU A 138 -22.87 -18.50 -1.32
CA GLU A 138 -21.49 -18.69 -1.77
C GLU A 138 -20.79 -17.39 -2.17
N LYS A 139 -21.55 -16.35 -2.52
CA LYS A 139 -21.01 -15.05 -2.96
C LYS A 139 -21.81 -13.92 -2.36
N VAL A 140 -21.14 -12.85 -1.96
CA VAL A 140 -21.82 -11.64 -1.48
C VAL A 140 -22.61 -11.00 -2.62
N VAL A 141 -23.93 -10.85 -2.41
CA VAL A 141 -24.83 -10.15 -3.34
C VAL A 141 -25.61 -9.06 -2.59
N PRO A 142 -26.24 -8.11 -3.30
CA PRO A 142 -27.11 -7.13 -2.67
C PRO A 142 -28.17 -7.78 -1.77
N ILE A 143 -28.26 -7.31 -0.52
CA ILE A 143 -29.19 -7.77 0.50
C ILE A 143 -30.61 -7.39 0.08
N GLU A 144 -31.47 -8.39 -0.12
CA GLU A 144 -32.87 -8.17 -0.46
C GLU A 144 -33.65 -7.50 0.68
N ASP A 145 -34.60 -6.61 0.35
CA ASP A 145 -35.41 -5.87 1.32
C ASP A 145 -36.15 -6.78 2.32
N LYS A 146 -36.52 -8.00 1.90
CA LYS A 146 -37.17 -9.00 2.77
C LYS A 146 -36.34 -9.40 4.00
N PHE A 147 -35.01 -9.22 3.93
CA PHE A 147 -34.10 -9.54 5.02
C PHE A 147 -33.88 -8.36 5.98
N ILE A 148 -34.33 -7.14 5.64
CA ILE A 148 -34.27 -5.95 6.49
C ILE A 148 -35.43 -5.99 7.49
N ARG A 149 -35.35 -6.95 8.43
CA ARG A 149 -36.39 -7.23 9.43
C ARG A 149 -35.80 -7.25 10.83
N GLU A 150 -36.55 -6.72 11.79
CA GLU A 150 -36.14 -6.72 13.19
C GLU A 150 -35.83 -8.14 13.70
N GLY A 151 -34.68 -8.28 14.35
CA GLY A 151 -34.15 -9.53 14.90
C GLY A 151 -33.27 -10.32 13.95
N ASN A 152 -33.22 -9.99 12.65
CA ASN A 152 -32.29 -10.64 11.74
C ASN A 152 -30.84 -10.23 12.02
N PHE A 153 -29.91 -11.13 11.75
CA PHE A 153 -28.47 -10.86 11.78
C PHE A 153 -27.87 -11.24 10.43
N ILE A 154 -27.28 -10.27 9.75
CA ILE A 154 -26.71 -10.42 8.42
C ILE A 154 -25.20 -10.32 8.58
N PHE A 155 -24.46 -11.34 8.13
CA PHE A 155 -23.02 -11.41 8.26
C PHE A 155 -22.35 -11.56 6.90
N ILE A 156 -21.22 -10.87 6.72
CA ILE A 156 -20.38 -10.92 5.54
C ILE A 156 -18.94 -11.09 6.00
N GLY A 157 -18.29 -12.18 5.61
CA GLY A 157 -16.92 -12.47 6.02
C GLY A 157 -16.53 -13.92 5.80
N ASN A 158 -15.53 -14.34 6.55
CA ASN A 158 -14.97 -15.69 6.52
C ASN A 158 -15.08 -16.36 7.89
N TYR A 159 -14.68 -17.62 7.93
CA TYR A 159 -14.73 -18.41 9.14
C TYR A 159 -13.66 -19.50 9.13
N PHE A 160 -13.22 -19.88 10.32
CA PHE A 160 -12.46 -21.12 10.54
C PHE A 160 -13.42 -22.23 10.99
N GLU A 161 -13.23 -23.45 10.49
CA GLU A 161 -13.97 -24.64 10.94
C GLU A 161 -13.45 -25.15 12.30
N GLN A 162 -13.51 -24.27 13.31
CA GLN A 162 -13.18 -24.56 14.70
C GLN A 162 -14.12 -23.78 15.64
N ASP A 163 -14.27 -24.26 16.87
CA ASP A 163 -15.17 -23.69 17.88
C ASP A 163 -14.48 -23.31 19.17
N ASP A 164 -13.20 -22.97 19.06
CA ASP A 164 -12.41 -22.36 20.11
C ASP A 164 -11.75 -21.06 19.63
N TYR A 165 -11.18 -20.34 20.58
CA TYR A 165 -10.46 -19.08 20.35
C TYR A 165 -8.94 -19.28 20.30
N ASN A 166 -8.46 -20.51 20.07
CA ASN A 166 -7.04 -20.81 20.04
C ASN A 166 -6.53 -20.74 18.59
N LEU A 167 -6.19 -19.51 18.18
CA LEU A 167 -5.68 -19.23 16.83
C LEU A 167 -4.16 -19.13 16.85
N ASN A 168 -3.52 -19.62 15.79
CA ASN A 168 -2.10 -19.34 15.53
C ASN A 168 -1.91 -17.94 14.91
N ASP A 169 -0.66 -17.51 14.78
CA ASP A 169 -0.31 -16.18 14.28
C ASP A 169 -0.80 -15.96 12.84
N ASP A 170 -0.74 -16.97 11.96
CA ASP A 170 -1.23 -16.87 10.58
C ASP A 170 -2.75 -16.63 10.54
N GLN A 171 -3.51 -17.34 11.37
CA GLN A 171 -4.96 -17.17 11.48
C GLN A 171 -5.33 -15.78 12.05
N LEU A 172 -4.56 -15.28 13.02
CA LEU A 172 -4.75 -13.93 13.54
C LEU A 172 -4.49 -12.87 12.46
N LEU A 173 -3.39 -13.02 11.70
CA LEU A 173 -3.06 -12.13 10.58
C LEU A 173 -4.09 -12.19 9.45
N GLU A 174 -4.72 -13.35 9.22
CA GLU A 174 -5.82 -13.49 8.26
C GLU A 174 -7.05 -12.68 8.70
N ILE A 175 -7.41 -12.73 9.99
CA ILE A 175 -8.48 -11.91 10.56
C ILE A 175 -8.17 -10.42 10.35
N VAL A 176 -6.96 -9.98 10.72
CA VAL A 176 -6.54 -8.58 10.56
C VAL A 176 -6.59 -8.16 9.09
N SER A 177 -6.04 -8.97 8.19
CA SER A 177 -6.04 -8.71 6.74
C SER A 177 -7.47 -8.59 6.18
N THR A 178 -8.38 -9.45 6.66
CA THR A 178 -9.81 -9.40 6.28
C THR A 178 -10.47 -8.12 6.78
N PHE A 179 -10.15 -7.68 8.00
CA PHE A 179 -10.66 -6.41 8.52
C PHE A 179 -10.11 -5.20 7.78
N ASP A 180 -8.82 -5.19 7.44
CA ASP A 180 -8.20 -4.15 6.61
C ASP A 180 -8.88 -4.05 5.24
N LYS A 181 -9.18 -5.21 4.62
CA LYS A 181 -9.90 -5.28 3.35
C LYS A 181 -11.31 -4.68 3.43
N LEU A 182 -11.97 -4.80 4.59
CA LEU A 182 -13.34 -4.36 4.82
C LEU A 182 -13.44 -2.90 5.30
N ILE A 183 -12.33 -2.24 5.63
CA ILE A 183 -12.30 -0.82 5.99
C ILE A 183 -12.91 0.10 4.92
N PRO A 184 -12.56 -0.01 3.62
CA PRO A 184 -13.20 0.78 2.56
C PRO A 184 -14.72 0.62 2.52
N VAL A 185 -15.23 -0.59 2.81
CA VAL A 185 -16.68 -0.86 2.88
C VAL A 185 -17.31 -0.10 4.04
N TYR A 186 -16.68 -0.16 5.22
CA TYR A 186 -17.13 0.59 6.39
C TYR A 186 -17.15 2.10 6.11
N GLU A 187 -16.09 2.66 5.52
CA GLU A 187 -16.01 4.08 5.18
C GLU A 187 -17.13 4.47 4.20
N GLY A 188 -17.37 3.69 3.14
CA GLY A 188 -18.43 3.98 2.18
C GLY A 188 -19.83 3.88 2.74
N VAL A 189 -20.09 2.86 3.56
CA VAL A 189 -21.42 2.58 4.10
C VAL A 189 -21.76 3.48 5.28
N VAL A 190 -20.89 3.48 6.29
CA VAL A 190 -21.14 4.14 7.57
C VAL A 190 -20.79 5.62 7.51
N LEU A 191 -19.61 5.95 6.97
CA LEU A 191 -19.13 7.33 6.90
C LEU A 191 -19.63 8.07 5.65
N ASN A 192 -20.42 7.40 4.81
CA ASN A 192 -20.97 7.95 3.55
C ASN A 192 -19.89 8.42 2.57
N ASN A 193 -18.74 7.76 2.56
CA ASN A 193 -17.63 8.01 1.63
C ASN A 193 -17.74 7.16 0.38
N TYR A 194 -18.63 7.54 -0.52
CA TYR A 194 -18.72 6.88 -1.82
C TYR A 194 -17.55 7.28 -2.72
N PHE A 195 -16.92 6.31 -3.37
CA PHE A 195 -16.00 6.63 -4.44
C PHE A 195 -16.81 7.05 -5.68
N GLU A 196 -16.52 8.23 -6.20
CA GLU A 196 -17.00 8.71 -7.50
C GLU A 196 -16.55 7.76 -8.62
N PRO A 197 -17.27 7.69 -9.77
CA PRO A 197 -16.87 6.84 -10.88
C PRO A 197 -15.41 7.07 -11.25
N LYS A 198 -14.65 5.96 -11.33
CA LYS A 198 -13.21 5.95 -11.64
C LYS A 198 -12.99 6.71 -12.94
N ASP A 199 -12.21 7.78 -12.87
CA ASP A 199 -11.59 8.34 -14.06
C ASP A 199 -10.09 8.47 -13.83
N THR A 200 -9.35 8.36 -14.93
CA THR A 200 -7.90 8.53 -14.93
C THR A 200 -7.58 10.01 -15.13
N ARG A 201 -6.70 10.53 -14.28
CA ARG A 201 -6.23 11.93 -14.33
C ARG A 201 -4.74 11.97 -14.63
N ILE A 202 -4.34 12.82 -15.56
CA ILE A 202 -2.94 13.14 -15.81
C ILE A 202 -2.57 14.33 -14.92
N ILE A 203 -1.52 14.16 -14.12
CA ILE A 203 -1.08 15.12 -13.10
C ILE A 203 0.41 15.41 -13.27
N ARG A 204 0.74 16.70 -13.21
CA ARG A 204 2.12 17.17 -13.16
C ARG A 204 2.67 17.07 -11.74
N LEU A 205 3.88 16.54 -11.60
CA LEU A 205 4.73 16.68 -10.42
C LEU A 205 5.83 17.70 -10.67
N THR A 206 6.25 18.39 -9.61
CA THR A 206 7.47 19.20 -9.58
C THR A 206 8.67 18.38 -10.08
N TRP A 207 9.58 19.02 -10.82
CA TRP A 207 10.81 18.37 -11.29
C TRP A 207 11.62 17.83 -10.13
N ASN A 208 12.03 16.57 -10.23
CA ASN A 208 12.77 15.89 -9.18
C ASN A 208 13.74 14.84 -9.74
N THR A 209 14.97 14.85 -9.25
CA THR A 209 16.04 13.88 -9.59
C THR A 209 16.27 12.82 -8.51
N ASN A 210 15.52 12.92 -7.41
CA ASN A 210 15.60 12.09 -6.20
C ASN A 210 14.33 11.22 -6.04
N GLY A 211 13.72 10.80 -7.15
CA GLY A 211 12.63 9.82 -7.18
C GLY A 211 11.29 10.28 -6.58
N TRP A 212 11.11 11.57 -6.30
CA TRP A 212 9.99 12.12 -5.52
C TRP A 212 9.88 11.52 -4.10
N GLU A 213 11.04 11.31 -3.48
CA GLU A 213 11.15 10.86 -2.09
C GLU A 213 11.86 11.88 -1.20
N LEU A 214 12.68 12.72 -1.82
CA LEU A 214 13.43 13.80 -1.21
C LEU A 214 13.41 15.01 -2.15
N PRO A 215 13.57 16.24 -1.62
CA PRO A 215 13.71 17.43 -2.46
C PRO A 215 14.98 17.32 -3.31
N SER A 216 14.98 17.96 -4.48
CA SER A 216 16.12 17.94 -5.42
C SER A 216 16.74 19.31 -5.68
N GLY A 217 16.30 20.35 -4.95
CA GLY A 217 16.82 21.71 -5.12
C GLY A 217 16.30 22.43 -6.37
N ARG A 218 16.87 23.59 -6.67
CA ARG A 218 16.38 24.50 -7.73
C ARG A 218 16.69 24.04 -9.15
N GLU A 219 17.64 23.14 -9.33
CA GLU A 219 18.08 22.72 -10.65
C GLU A 219 16.96 21.99 -11.40
N GLY A 220 16.77 22.31 -12.69
CA GLY A 220 15.69 21.73 -13.50
C GLY A 220 14.28 22.26 -13.21
N LYS A 221 14.04 22.95 -12.10
CA LYS A 221 12.74 23.54 -11.77
C LYS A 221 12.46 24.85 -12.52
N SER A 222 11.21 25.32 -12.42
CA SER A 222 10.78 26.60 -12.96
C SER A 222 11.62 27.77 -12.42
N LYS A 223 12.06 28.69 -13.29
CA LYS A 223 12.68 29.95 -12.89
C LYS A 223 11.66 31.05 -12.55
N ASN A 224 10.37 30.79 -12.76
CA ASN A 224 9.31 31.76 -12.48
C ASN A 224 9.05 31.84 -10.96
N LYS A 225 9.38 32.98 -10.36
CA LYS A 225 9.22 33.25 -8.92
C LYS A 225 7.75 33.36 -8.47
N ASP A 226 6.80 33.42 -9.40
CA ASP A 226 5.36 33.38 -9.10
C ASP A 226 4.87 31.94 -8.84
N THR A 227 5.66 30.93 -9.21
CA THR A 227 5.35 29.53 -8.92
C THR A 227 5.96 29.11 -7.58
N HIS A 228 5.30 28.21 -6.83
CA HIS A 228 5.83 27.70 -5.56
C HIS A 228 7.23 27.09 -5.74
N GLU A 229 7.39 26.18 -6.71
CA GLU A 229 8.67 25.54 -7.02
C GLU A 229 9.77 26.55 -7.43
N GLY A 230 9.44 27.62 -8.17
CA GLY A 230 10.43 28.62 -8.57
C GLY A 230 10.78 29.60 -7.46
N LYS A 231 9.83 29.90 -6.58
CA LYS A 231 10.05 30.74 -5.40
C LYS A 231 10.91 30.04 -4.36
N TYR A 232 10.49 28.84 -3.96
CA TYR A 232 11.07 28.13 -2.82
C TYR A 232 12.12 27.10 -3.22
N GLY A 233 12.15 26.66 -4.48
CA GLY A 233 13.12 25.68 -4.96
C GLY A 233 12.73 24.23 -4.73
N PHE A 234 11.52 23.97 -4.21
CA PHE A 234 10.97 22.64 -4.05
C PHE A 234 9.43 22.64 -4.21
N GLY A 235 8.83 21.46 -4.33
CA GLY A 235 7.38 21.21 -4.25
C GLY A 235 7.06 20.16 -3.18
N PHE A 236 5.87 20.23 -2.57
CA PHE A 236 5.48 19.29 -1.51
C PHE A 236 5.30 17.84 -2.02
N GLU A 237 5.03 17.68 -3.31
CA GLU A 237 4.98 16.38 -3.97
C GLU A 237 6.36 15.71 -4.13
N GLU A 238 7.46 16.36 -3.77
CA GLU A 238 8.81 15.75 -3.83
C GLU A 238 9.07 14.68 -2.75
N TRP A 239 8.12 14.44 -1.84
CA TRP A 239 8.14 13.31 -0.88
C TRP A 239 7.02 12.30 -1.14
N LEU A 240 6.35 12.36 -2.30
CA LEU A 240 5.17 11.56 -2.60
C LEU A 240 5.39 10.05 -2.47
N PHE A 241 6.61 9.56 -2.75
CA PHE A 241 6.97 8.14 -2.70
C PHE A 241 7.88 7.77 -1.53
N ASP A 242 7.99 8.62 -0.50
CA ASP A 242 8.82 8.32 0.68
C ASP A 242 8.22 7.18 1.53
N LYS A 243 8.55 5.93 1.17
CA LYS A 243 8.14 4.70 1.87
C LYS A 243 8.63 4.59 3.31
N SER A 244 9.59 5.41 3.74
CA SER A 244 10.02 5.44 5.13
C SER A 244 9.01 6.11 6.08
N LYS A 245 8.02 6.82 5.53
CA LYS A 245 7.02 7.60 6.27
C LYS A 245 5.60 7.15 5.95
N MET A 246 5.35 5.84 6.09
CA MET A 246 4.01 5.27 5.96
C MET A 246 3.22 5.41 7.26
N LEU A 247 1.94 5.71 7.14
CA LEU A 247 1.00 5.83 8.26
C LEU A 247 -0.25 5.02 7.98
N ASP A 248 -0.65 4.12 8.89
CA ASP A 248 -1.77 3.19 8.75
C ASP A 248 -1.76 2.39 7.42
N GLY A 249 -0.57 2.07 6.91
CA GLY A 249 -0.38 1.36 5.63
C GLY A 249 -0.48 2.22 4.37
N TYR A 250 -0.59 3.54 4.53
CA TYR A 250 -0.70 4.50 3.44
C TYR A 250 0.51 5.44 3.35
N LEU A 251 0.90 5.77 2.13
CA LEU A 251 1.68 6.95 1.80
C LEU A 251 0.75 8.16 1.78
N TYR A 252 1.14 9.22 2.47
CA TYR A 252 0.44 10.50 2.48
C TYR A 252 1.26 11.56 1.75
N GLY A 253 0.60 12.29 0.85
CA GLY A 253 1.29 13.29 0.03
C GLY A 253 0.40 14.43 -0.44
N PHE A 254 1.04 15.32 -1.19
CA PHE A 254 0.41 16.47 -1.81
C PHE A 254 0.39 16.34 -3.33
N MET A 255 -0.73 16.69 -3.95
CA MET A 255 -0.87 16.89 -5.38
C MET A 255 -1.62 18.20 -5.63
N GLN A 256 -0.91 19.19 -6.18
CA GLN A 256 -1.46 20.54 -6.41
C GLN A 256 -2.85 20.56 -7.10
N PRO A 257 -3.17 19.71 -8.11
CA PRO A 257 -4.49 19.73 -8.74
C PRO A 257 -5.66 19.33 -7.84
N PHE A 258 -5.41 18.61 -6.75
CA PHE A 258 -6.43 18.20 -5.79
C PHE A 258 -6.50 19.12 -4.57
N HIS A 259 -5.67 20.17 -4.52
CA HIS A 259 -5.74 21.15 -3.46
C HIS A 259 -7.03 21.97 -3.60
N SER A 260 -7.89 21.92 -2.58
CA SER A 260 -9.24 22.48 -2.62
C SER A 260 -9.35 23.90 -2.06
N ASN A 261 -8.23 24.55 -1.69
CA ASN A 261 -8.19 25.83 -0.95
C ASN A 261 -9.18 25.83 0.22
N GLY A 262 -9.19 24.74 1.01
CA GLY A 262 -10.05 24.60 2.18
C GLY A 262 -11.55 24.39 1.93
N LYS A 263 -12.00 24.07 0.70
CA LYS A 263 -13.43 23.86 0.37
C LYS A 263 -13.90 22.40 0.35
N SER A 264 -13.02 21.41 0.55
CA SER A 264 -13.47 20.00 0.49
C SER A 264 -14.32 19.63 1.71
N THR A 265 -15.60 19.34 1.48
CA THR A 265 -16.35 18.39 2.31
C THR A 265 -15.70 17.01 2.18
N PHE A 266 -15.78 16.21 3.25
CA PHE A 266 -15.29 14.84 3.32
C PHE A 266 -15.70 14.04 2.05
N SER A 267 -14.75 13.79 1.15
CA SER A 267 -14.97 12.93 -0.01
C SER A 267 -13.69 12.13 -0.27
N LEU A 268 -13.62 10.90 0.24
CA LEU A 268 -12.65 9.90 -0.22
C LEU A 268 -13.01 9.51 -1.65
N THR A 269 -12.68 10.36 -2.61
CA THR A 269 -12.82 10.04 -4.02
C THR A 269 -11.56 9.31 -4.48
N LYS A 270 -11.76 8.13 -5.05
CA LYS A 270 -10.67 7.38 -5.70
C LYS A 270 -10.52 7.81 -7.14
N ARG A 271 -9.28 7.92 -7.59
CA ARG A 271 -8.91 8.23 -8.98
C ARG A 271 -7.76 7.33 -9.40
N ASP A 272 -7.64 7.05 -10.68
CA ASP A 272 -6.37 6.59 -11.22
C ASP A 272 -5.59 7.82 -11.65
N VAL A 273 -4.28 7.86 -11.41
CA VAL A 273 -3.45 9.01 -11.78
C VAL A 273 -2.24 8.58 -12.59
N LYS A 274 -2.05 9.23 -13.74
CA LYS A 274 -0.82 9.18 -14.53
C LYS A 274 0.00 10.41 -14.21
N LEU A 275 1.27 10.20 -13.91
CA LEU A 275 2.17 11.22 -13.40
C LEU A 275 3.19 11.60 -14.45
N TYR A 276 3.37 12.89 -14.69
CA TYR A 276 4.44 13.41 -15.53
C TYR A 276 5.16 14.56 -14.84
N THR A 277 6.38 14.85 -15.29
CA THR A 277 7.16 16.00 -14.82
C THR A 277 7.71 16.81 -16.00
N PHE A 278 8.24 18.00 -15.72
CA PHE A 278 8.78 18.90 -16.72
C PHE A 278 10.17 19.38 -16.32
N ASP A 279 11.15 19.09 -17.18
CA ASP A 279 12.51 19.57 -17.07
C ASP A 279 12.62 20.99 -17.62
N GLY A 280 12.82 21.96 -16.73
CA GLY A 280 12.98 23.36 -17.06
C GLY A 280 14.28 23.72 -17.79
N ILE A 281 15.31 22.85 -17.76
CA ILE A 281 16.58 23.01 -18.49
C ILE A 281 16.40 22.54 -19.92
N ASN A 282 16.01 21.27 -20.11
CA ASN A 282 15.89 20.67 -21.43
C ASN A 282 14.56 20.98 -22.12
N LYS A 283 13.62 21.63 -21.42
CA LYS A 283 12.26 21.94 -21.89
C LYS A 283 11.50 20.69 -22.34
N GLN A 284 11.72 19.57 -21.66
CA GLN A 284 11.16 18.26 -22.00
C GLN A 284 10.22 17.77 -20.91
N ARG A 285 9.10 17.17 -21.30
CA ARG A 285 8.20 16.45 -20.39
C ARG A 285 8.55 14.97 -20.35
N TYR A 286 8.44 14.38 -19.17
CA TYR A 286 8.70 12.97 -18.95
C TYR A 286 7.56 12.32 -18.19
N TRP A 287 7.18 11.09 -18.58
CA TRP A 287 6.35 10.23 -17.76
C TRP A 287 7.14 9.76 -16.54
N VAL A 288 6.50 9.86 -15.37
CA VAL A 288 7.03 9.42 -14.08
C VAL A 288 6.49 8.05 -13.73
N GLY A 289 5.18 7.84 -13.89
CA GLY A 289 4.54 6.60 -13.48
C GLY A 289 3.02 6.69 -13.41
N ALA A 290 2.41 5.71 -12.76
CA ALA A 290 0.98 5.69 -12.50
C ALA A 290 0.65 5.11 -11.11
N ILE A 291 -0.39 5.64 -10.48
CA ILE A 291 -0.94 5.18 -9.21
C ILE A 291 -2.43 4.94 -9.43
N ASN A 292 -2.90 3.74 -9.11
CA ASN A 292 -4.30 3.36 -9.23
C ASN A 292 -5.03 3.62 -7.91
N ASP A 293 -6.32 3.92 -7.97
CA ASP A 293 -7.17 4.05 -6.78
C ASP A 293 -6.60 4.98 -5.68
N ILE A 294 -5.93 6.10 -6.08
CA ILE A 294 -5.45 7.12 -5.14
C ILE A 294 -6.63 7.77 -4.45
N GLU A 295 -6.58 7.88 -3.13
CA GLU A 295 -7.64 8.47 -2.33
C GLU A 295 -7.36 9.96 -2.15
N ILE A 296 -8.26 10.81 -2.65
CA ILE A 296 -8.23 12.25 -2.34
C ILE A 296 -8.79 12.42 -0.93
N VAL A 297 -8.00 13.03 -0.03
CA VAL A 297 -8.36 13.17 1.38
C VAL A 297 -8.86 14.56 1.71
N GLY A 298 -9.90 14.64 2.54
CA GLY A 298 -10.41 15.91 3.06
C GLY A 298 -9.60 16.44 4.26
N LYS A 299 -9.93 17.64 4.72
CA LYS A 299 -9.31 18.32 5.88
C LYS A 299 -9.10 17.42 7.08
N GLU A 300 -10.10 16.60 7.35
CA GLU A 300 -10.13 15.77 8.52
C GLU A 300 -9.04 14.68 8.53
N ILE A 301 -8.96 13.87 7.47
CA ILE A 301 -7.92 12.84 7.32
C ILE A 301 -6.53 13.49 7.16
N SER A 302 -6.49 14.65 6.53
CA SER A 302 -5.28 15.43 6.36
C SER A 302 -4.71 15.95 7.68
N ARG A 303 -5.57 16.43 8.59
CA ARG A 303 -5.18 16.87 9.94
C ARG A 303 -4.57 15.72 10.73
N TYR A 304 -5.21 14.56 10.68
CA TYR A 304 -4.68 13.35 11.30
C TYR A 304 -3.26 13.01 10.80
N ALA A 305 -3.06 13.01 9.48
CA ALA A 305 -1.74 12.75 8.91
C ALA A 305 -0.71 13.80 9.38
N TYR A 306 -1.10 15.07 9.41
CA TYR A 306 -0.24 16.16 9.90
C TYR A 306 0.19 15.96 11.36
N GLU A 307 -0.75 15.72 12.27
CA GLU A 307 -0.48 15.54 13.71
C GLU A 307 0.44 14.33 13.97
N ARG A 308 0.24 13.23 13.24
CA ARG A 308 1.12 12.06 13.33
C ARG A 308 2.51 12.35 12.78
N PHE A 309 2.61 12.95 11.59
CA PHE A 309 3.91 13.32 11.02
C PHE A 309 4.68 14.30 11.92
N ASP A 310 3.99 15.17 12.65
CA ASP A 310 4.60 16.08 13.62
C ASP A 310 5.09 15.31 14.86
N THR A 311 4.23 14.47 15.43
CA THR A 311 4.55 13.64 16.62
C THR A 311 5.73 12.71 16.37
N GLU A 312 5.81 12.10 15.20
CA GLU A 312 6.91 11.21 14.80
C GLU A 312 8.20 11.97 14.40
N GLY A 313 8.19 13.31 14.44
CA GLY A 313 9.32 14.16 14.04
C GLY A 313 9.61 14.16 12.54
N TRP A 314 8.72 13.59 11.73
CA TRP A 314 8.89 13.46 10.28
C TRP A 314 8.80 14.81 9.56
N LEU A 315 8.00 15.74 10.06
CA LEU A 315 7.95 17.11 9.51
C LEU A 315 9.30 17.83 9.72
N ASP A 316 9.93 17.66 10.87
CA ASP A 316 11.26 18.23 11.14
C ASP A 316 12.35 17.57 10.30
N GLN A 317 12.22 16.27 10.04
CA GLN A 317 13.11 15.60 9.10
C GLN A 317 12.95 16.19 7.68
N ARG A 318 11.73 16.39 7.19
CA ARG A 318 11.49 17.03 5.88
C ARG A 318 12.07 18.44 5.78
N LYS A 319 12.05 19.21 6.87
CA LYS A 319 12.74 20.50 6.96
C LYS A 319 14.26 20.35 6.81
N LYS A 320 14.85 19.35 7.48
CA LYS A 320 16.30 19.07 7.38
C LYS A 320 16.70 18.61 5.98
N ASP A 321 15.83 17.89 5.28
CA ASP A 321 16.08 17.44 3.90
C ASP A 321 16.27 18.61 2.91
N LEU A 322 15.82 19.81 3.25
CA LEU A 322 16.00 21.02 2.43
C LEU A 322 17.42 21.61 2.52
N ILE A 323 18.12 21.39 3.63
CA ILE A 323 19.42 22.03 3.94
C ILE A 323 20.51 21.64 2.92
N PRO A 324 20.68 20.36 2.52
CA PRO A 324 21.70 19.96 1.56
C PRO A 324 21.54 20.59 0.16
N HIS A 325 20.39 21.21 -0.12
CA HIS A 325 20.06 21.84 -1.40
C HIS A 325 20.07 23.38 -1.34
N ASP A 326 20.67 23.96 -0.30
CA ASP A 326 20.70 25.41 -0.05
C ASP A 326 19.30 26.06 -0.02
N LEU A 327 18.31 25.31 0.48
CA LEU A 327 16.92 25.79 0.63
C LEU A 327 16.65 26.13 2.10
N ASP A 328 15.87 27.20 2.33
CA ASP A 328 15.53 27.66 3.69
C ASP A 328 14.47 26.73 4.33
N PRO A 329 14.80 26.01 5.43
CA PRO A 329 13.86 25.11 6.10
C PRO A 329 12.60 25.81 6.63
N ASN A 330 12.66 27.11 6.92
CA ASN A 330 11.52 27.88 7.39
C ASN A 330 10.48 28.14 6.30
N THR A 331 10.83 27.89 5.02
CA THR A 331 9.86 27.96 3.93
C THR A 331 8.88 26.78 3.92
N PHE A 332 9.22 25.69 4.61
CA PHE A 332 8.35 24.53 4.80
C PHE A 332 7.14 24.84 5.69
N VAL A 333 7.22 25.87 6.56
CA VAL A 333 6.11 26.31 7.43
C VAL A 333 6.12 27.83 7.54
N LYS A 334 5.23 28.52 6.82
CA LYS A 334 4.89 29.91 7.17
C LYS A 334 3.65 29.92 8.06
N ASN A 335 3.78 30.40 9.30
CA ASN A 335 2.69 30.86 10.16
C ASN A 335 1.48 29.92 10.27
N ASN A 336 1.61 28.77 10.94
CA ASN A 336 0.50 27.83 11.21
C ASN A 336 -0.33 27.40 9.98
N GLN A 337 0.12 27.67 8.75
CA GLN A 337 -0.66 27.48 7.52
C GLN A 337 -1.16 26.04 7.37
N PHE A 338 -0.38 25.06 7.82
CA PHE A 338 -0.75 23.64 7.78
C PHE A 338 -1.54 23.17 9.01
N ILE A 339 -1.51 23.92 10.11
CA ILE A 339 -2.39 23.69 11.26
C ILE A 339 -3.81 24.13 10.87
N ASP A 340 -3.94 25.27 10.18
CA ASP A 340 -5.21 25.84 9.75
C ASP A 340 -5.78 25.14 8.51
N ASP A 341 -4.94 24.72 7.56
CA ASP A 341 -5.32 23.89 6.41
C ASP A 341 -4.31 22.77 6.11
N PRO A 342 -4.42 21.63 6.83
CA PRO A 342 -3.57 20.46 6.62
C PRO A 342 -3.59 19.94 5.18
N THR A 343 -4.67 20.19 4.41
CA THR A 343 -4.79 19.75 3.00
C THR A 343 -3.82 20.46 2.07
N SER A 344 -3.12 21.48 2.57
CA SER A 344 -2.00 22.12 1.90
C SER A 344 -0.72 21.26 1.92
N LEU A 345 -0.66 20.22 2.77
CA LEU A 345 0.47 19.30 2.88
C LEU A 345 0.08 17.85 2.55
N PHE A 346 -1.14 17.43 2.92
CA PHE A 346 -1.63 16.08 2.66
C PHE A 346 -3.03 16.14 2.05
N ASN A 347 -3.15 15.99 0.74
CA ASN A 347 -4.46 15.96 0.07
C ASN A 347 -4.70 14.66 -0.70
N VAL A 348 -3.74 13.73 -0.67
CA VAL A 348 -3.90 12.38 -1.18
C VAL A 348 -3.30 11.35 -0.23
N ARG A 349 -3.83 10.13 -0.28
CA ARG A 349 -3.17 8.94 0.24
C ARG A 349 -3.34 7.74 -0.70
N PHE A 350 -2.40 6.82 -0.67
CA PHE A 350 -2.45 5.56 -1.41
C PHE A 350 -1.53 4.54 -0.76
N ARG A 351 -1.77 3.26 -1.00
CA ARG A 351 -0.92 2.17 -0.53
C ARG A 351 0.19 1.86 -1.54
N PRO A 352 1.34 1.30 -1.12
CA PRO A 352 2.42 0.97 -2.03
C PRO A 352 2.04 0.01 -3.17
N ASP A 353 1.15 -0.95 -2.91
CA ASP A 353 0.64 -1.91 -3.90
C ASP A 353 -0.18 -1.26 -5.02
N GLN A 354 -0.64 -0.02 -4.81
CA GLN A 354 -1.40 0.75 -5.78
C GLN A 354 -0.53 1.49 -6.80
N ILE A 355 0.79 1.51 -6.60
CA ILE A 355 1.74 2.09 -7.56
C ILE A 355 1.90 1.10 -8.72
N GLU A 356 1.22 1.36 -9.85
CA GLU A 356 1.27 0.48 -11.03
C GLU A 356 2.64 0.53 -11.70
N SER A 357 3.23 1.73 -11.79
CA SER A 357 4.55 1.90 -12.37
C SER A 357 5.24 3.13 -11.83
N LEU A 358 6.55 3.00 -11.61
CA LEU A 358 7.49 4.12 -11.52
C LEU A 358 8.59 3.84 -12.54
N HIS A 359 8.81 4.79 -13.44
CA HIS A 359 9.83 4.64 -14.46
C HIS A 359 11.21 4.83 -13.84
N ASP A 360 12.01 3.75 -13.83
CA ASP A 360 13.43 3.77 -13.43
C ASP A 360 14.24 4.85 -14.17
N GLU A 361 13.88 5.08 -15.43
CA GLU A 361 14.43 6.13 -16.27
C GLU A 361 13.26 6.94 -16.83
N LEU A 362 13.33 8.26 -16.68
CA LEU A 362 12.30 9.17 -17.13
C LEU A 362 12.02 8.96 -18.62
N VAL A 363 10.79 8.55 -18.94
CA VAL A 363 10.39 8.26 -20.32
C VAL A 363 9.97 9.56 -20.99
N PRO A 364 10.67 10.05 -22.02
CA PRO A 364 10.30 11.30 -22.67
C PRO A 364 8.93 11.16 -23.35
N MET A 365 8.07 12.12 -23.09
CA MET A 365 6.76 12.22 -23.70
C MET A 365 6.90 12.48 -25.21
N LYS A 366 6.11 11.75 -26.02
CA LYS A 366 6.07 11.93 -27.48
C LYS A 366 5.29 13.19 -27.84
N GLU A 367 5.53 13.72 -29.04
CA GLU A 367 4.88 14.95 -29.53
C GLU A 367 3.34 14.88 -29.47
N GLU A 368 2.77 13.74 -29.89
CA GLU A 368 1.31 13.50 -29.86
C GLU A 368 0.72 13.59 -28.44
N GLU A 369 1.44 13.07 -27.45
CA GLU A 369 1.07 13.14 -26.03
C GLU A 369 1.22 14.56 -25.48
N TYR A 370 2.24 15.29 -25.94
CA TYR A 370 2.48 16.69 -25.59
C TYR A 370 1.29 17.56 -26.01
N GLN A 371 0.79 17.37 -27.23
CA GLN A 371 -0.36 18.11 -27.79
C GLN A 371 -1.67 17.77 -27.07
N ALA A 372 -1.84 16.53 -26.61
CA ALA A 372 -3.01 16.11 -25.83
C ALA A 372 -3.04 16.73 -24.42
N ILE A 373 -1.88 17.01 -23.84
CA ILE A 373 -1.72 17.60 -22.51
C ILE A 373 -1.54 19.12 -22.68
N ASN A 374 -2.64 19.80 -23.04
CA ASN A 374 -2.66 21.23 -23.36
C ASN A 374 -2.65 22.14 -22.10
N SER A 375 -1.74 21.89 -21.15
CA SER A 375 -1.44 22.83 -20.07
C SER A 375 -0.09 22.56 -19.41
N ASP A 376 0.74 23.59 -19.26
CA ASP A 376 1.94 23.57 -18.40
C ASP A 376 1.60 23.72 -16.90
N ARG A 377 0.34 23.98 -16.56
CA ARG A 377 -0.11 24.23 -15.18
C ARG A 377 -0.54 22.93 -14.50
N TYR A 378 -0.42 22.91 -13.18
CA TYR A 378 -0.95 21.85 -12.31
C TYR A 378 -2.47 21.77 -12.43
N LYS A 379 -2.97 20.99 -13.40
CA LYS A 379 -4.38 20.69 -13.62
C LYS A 379 -4.57 19.17 -13.70
N ALA A 380 -5.66 18.67 -13.14
CA ALA A 380 -6.04 17.26 -13.26
C ALA A 380 -6.74 17.06 -14.61
N ILE A 381 -5.96 16.72 -15.63
CA ILE A 381 -6.47 16.54 -17.00
C ILE A 381 -7.11 15.16 -17.10
N ARG A 382 -8.37 15.07 -17.53
CA ARG A 382 -9.00 13.76 -17.77
C ARG A 382 -8.25 13.06 -18.89
N ASP A 383 -7.81 11.84 -18.64
CA ASP A 383 -7.11 11.07 -19.66
C ASP A 383 -8.08 10.75 -20.81
N ARG A 384 -7.74 11.24 -21.99
CA ARG A 384 -8.43 10.96 -23.25
C ARG A 384 -7.50 10.31 -24.27
N LEU A 385 -6.26 10.02 -23.86
CA LEU A 385 -5.34 9.27 -24.69
C LEU A 385 -5.92 7.86 -24.79
N SER A 386 -6.39 7.49 -25.99
CA SER A 386 -6.73 6.10 -26.29
C SER A 386 -5.60 5.23 -25.76
N SER A 387 -5.93 4.20 -24.99
CA SER A 387 -4.99 3.23 -24.43
C SER A 387 -4.17 2.60 -25.56
N VAL A 388 -3.09 3.28 -25.95
CA VAL A 388 -2.06 2.71 -26.80
C VAL A 388 -1.46 1.61 -25.94
N LYS A 389 -1.87 0.37 -26.20
CA LYS A 389 -1.13 -0.79 -25.74
C LYS A 389 0.29 -0.61 -26.26
N ASN A 390 1.17 -0.12 -25.38
CA ASN A 390 2.59 -0.11 -25.64
C ASN A 390 3.02 -1.57 -25.62
N GLU A 391 2.96 -2.24 -26.77
CA GLU A 391 3.80 -3.40 -27.00
C GLU A 391 5.23 -2.89 -26.97
N LYS A 392 5.88 -3.01 -25.80
CA LYS A 392 7.30 -2.69 -25.65
C LYS A 392 8.08 -3.69 -26.50
N SER A 393 8.52 -3.24 -27.67
CA SER A 393 9.49 -3.99 -28.47
C SER A 393 10.88 -3.78 -27.87
N TYR A 394 11.46 -4.84 -27.33
CA TYR A 394 12.84 -4.87 -26.85
C TYR A 394 13.84 -5.27 -27.94
N ALA A 395 13.40 -5.34 -29.20
CA ALA A 395 14.28 -5.68 -30.31
C ALA A 395 15.35 -4.59 -30.49
N ILE A 396 16.61 -5.00 -30.56
CA ILE A 396 17.69 -4.12 -30.99
C ILE A 396 17.39 -3.70 -32.43
N LYS A 397 16.94 -2.45 -32.62
CA LYS A 397 16.69 -1.91 -33.95
C LYS A 397 18.02 -1.74 -34.67
N GLY A 398 18.28 -2.61 -35.65
CA GLY A 398 19.39 -2.44 -36.58
C GLY A 398 19.29 -1.09 -37.27
N GLY A 399 20.24 -0.20 -37.00
CA GLY A 399 20.34 1.09 -37.67
C GLY A 399 21.19 0.96 -38.93
N ASN A 400 20.69 1.41 -40.08
CA ASN A 400 21.49 1.56 -41.30
C ASN A 400 22.45 2.77 -41.26
N LYS A 401 22.65 3.38 -40.09
CA LYS A 401 23.59 4.49 -39.91
C LYS A 401 25.01 3.94 -39.91
N LYS A 402 25.77 4.23 -40.97
CA LYS A 402 27.22 4.05 -40.97
C LYS A 402 27.82 4.96 -39.91
N TYR A 403 28.67 4.40 -39.05
CA TYR A 403 29.44 5.17 -38.08
C TYR A 403 30.30 6.22 -38.80
N SER A 404 30.19 7.48 -38.39
CA SER A 404 31.03 8.58 -38.83
C SER A 404 31.65 9.23 -37.59
N PRO A 405 32.99 9.26 -37.45
CA PRO A 405 33.66 9.92 -36.32
C PRO A 405 33.29 11.40 -36.16
N LYS A 406 32.87 12.06 -37.23
CA LYS A 406 32.47 13.49 -37.23
C LYS A 406 31.10 13.74 -36.60
N ASP A 407 30.25 12.73 -36.48
CA ASP A 407 28.92 12.82 -35.88
C ASP A 407 28.94 12.56 -34.36
N PHE A 408 30.04 12.01 -33.85
CA PHE A 408 30.24 11.79 -32.42
C PHE A 408 30.83 13.04 -31.77
N LYS A 409 29.97 14.04 -31.52
CA LYS A 409 30.31 15.10 -30.57
C LYS A 409 29.91 14.61 -29.18
N PRO A 410 30.83 14.60 -28.19
CA PRO A 410 30.43 14.35 -26.80
C PRO A 410 29.45 15.45 -26.40
N LYS A 411 28.16 15.16 -26.51
CA LYS A 411 27.15 15.99 -25.88
C LYS A 411 27.33 15.76 -24.39
N ILE A 412 27.55 16.84 -23.65
CA ILE A 412 27.31 16.85 -22.21
C ILE A 412 25.79 16.77 -22.06
N THR A 413 25.22 15.60 -22.29
CA THR A 413 23.88 15.27 -21.81
C THR A 413 24.03 15.08 -20.31
N ARG A 414 23.56 16.05 -19.52
CA ARG A 414 23.30 15.80 -18.10
C ARG A 414 22.38 14.60 -18.06
N SER A 415 22.87 13.52 -17.46
CA SER A 415 22.10 12.31 -17.22
C SER A 415 20.81 12.69 -16.50
N THR A 416 19.66 12.54 -17.15
CA THR A 416 18.32 12.62 -16.54
C THR A 416 18.00 11.35 -15.74
N ARG A 417 19.02 10.56 -15.40
CA ARG A 417 18.89 9.36 -14.58
C ARG A 417 18.59 9.85 -13.16
N THR A 418 17.36 9.63 -12.73
CA THR A 418 17.02 9.63 -11.32
C THR A 418 18.05 8.77 -10.59
N GLU A 419 18.63 9.25 -9.49
CA GLU A 419 19.58 8.42 -8.75
C GLU A 419 18.85 7.16 -8.27
N LYS A 420 19.34 5.99 -8.68
CA LYS A 420 18.84 4.70 -8.22
C LYS A 420 19.27 4.54 -6.78
N LYS A 421 18.42 4.93 -5.85
CA LYS A 421 18.73 4.87 -4.42
C LYS A 421 18.13 3.61 -3.82
N GLU A 422 18.98 2.86 -3.13
CA GLU A 422 18.58 1.77 -2.26
C GLU A 422 18.19 2.34 -0.90
N PHE A 423 17.08 1.87 -0.33
CA PHE A 423 16.62 2.34 0.98
C PHE A 423 17.24 1.48 2.04
N LYS A 424 18.31 1.99 2.65
CA LYS A 424 19.02 1.27 3.69
C LYS A 424 18.09 0.80 4.82
N ASN A 425 17.23 1.68 5.35
CA ASN A 425 16.29 1.30 6.41
C ASN A 425 15.30 0.19 6.01
N VAL A 426 14.83 0.18 4.75
CA VAL A 426 13.90 -0.85 4.27
C VAL A 426 14.65 -2.15 3.98
N HIS A 427 15.87 -2.06 3.45
CA HIS A 427 16.77 -3.18 3.27
C HIS A 427 17.03 -3.85 4.63
N ASP A 428 17.47 -3.10 5.64
CA ASP A 428 17.71 -3.58 7.00
C ASP A 428 16.45 -4.25 7.59
N GLN A 429 15.26 -3.66 7.39
CA GLN A 429 13.98 -4.24 7.85
C GLN A 429 13.64 -5.57 7.15
N ILE A 430 13.86 -5.65 5.83
CA ILE A 430 13.65 -6.90 5.08
C ILE A 430 14.63 -7.95 5.56
N GLN A 431 15.92 -7.62 5.66
CA GLN A 431 16.97 -8.54 6.09
C GLN A 431 16.68 -9.11 7.47
N VAL A 432 16.33 -8.28 8.45
CA VAL A 432 15.98 -8.73 9.81
C VAL A 432 14.71 -9.58 9.81
N SER A 433 13.63 -9.09 9.18
CA SER A 433 12.34 -9.78 9.23
C SER A 433 12.36 -11.11 8.48
N PHE A 434 13.03 -11.15 7.33
CA PHE A 434 13.18 -12.36 6.54
C PHE A 434 14.10 -13.38 7.20
N SER A 435 15.21 -12.95 7.82
CA SER A 435 16.09 -13.86 8.59
C SER A 435 15.35 -14.51 9.75
N ASN A 436 14.52 -13.75 10.47
CA ASN A 436 13.67 -14.29 11.53
C ASN A 436 12.65 -15.31 10.98
N TRP A 437 12.05 -15.03 9.82
CA TRP A 437 11.15 -15.96 9.15
C TRP A 437 11.87 -17.26 8.77
N LEU A 438 13.07 -17.18 8.17
CA LEU A 438 13.88 -18.35 7.82
C LEU A 438 14.19 -19.21 9.05
N TYR A 439 14.63 -18.58 10.14
CA TYR A 439 14.94 -19.27 11.39
C TYR A 439 13.71 -19.99 11.96
N ASN A 440 12.61 -19.27 12.13
CA ASN A 440 11.40 -19.81 12.76
C ASN A 440 10.71 -20.87 11.89
N ARG A 441 10.71 -20.70 10.57
CA ARG A 441 9.94 -21.56 9.66
C ARG A 441 10.71 -22.80 9.24
N LEU A 442 11.99 -22.65 8.94
CA LEU A 442 12.81 -23.71 8.36
C LEU A 442 13.77 -24.34 9.37
N ASN A 443 14.08 -23.64 10.47
CA ASN A 443 15.07 -24.07 11.46
C ASN A 443 16.35 -24.62 10.80
N PRO A 444 17.06 -23.78 10.01
CA PRO A 444 18.19 -24.21 9.20
C PRO A 444 19.39 -24.65 10.05
N ASN A 445 20.29 -25.44 9.45
CA ASN A 445 21.52 -25.87 10.11
C ASN A 445 22.44 -24.68 10.41
N ILE A 446 22.51 -23.72 9.48
CA ILE A 446 23.27 -22.48 9.59
C ILE A 446 22.42 -21.35 9.04
N LEU A 447 22.39 -20.22 9.74
CA LEU A 447 21.83 -18.96 9.25
C LEU A 447 22.69 -17.81 9.75
N GLU A 448 23.30 -17.09 8.81
CA GLU A 448 24.19 -15.98 9.09
C GLU A 448 23.76 -14.75 8.28
N VAL A 449 23.70 -13.61 8.96
CA VAL A 449 23.36 -12.31 8.38
C VAL A 449 24.66 -11.50 8.27
N GLU A 450 24.85 -10.73 7.20
CA GLU A 450 26.10 -10.00 6.95
C GLU A 450 27.35 -10.92 6.88
N HIS A 451 27.18 -12.10 6.25
CA HIS A 451 28.22 -13.13 6.20
C HIS A 451 29.46 -12.63 5.44
N PRO A 452 30.65 -12.61 6.06
CA PRO A 452 31.86 -12.12 5.43
C PRO A 452 32.37 -13.09 4.37
N THR A 453 32.78 -12.55 3.24
CA THR A 453 33.48 -13.29 2.17
C THR A 453 35.00 -13.10 2.30
N GLU A 454 35.79 -13.96 1.67
CA GLU A 454 37.26 -13.94 1.76
C GLU A 454 37.89 -12.63 1.24
N ASP A 455 37.22 -11.93 0.31
CA ASP A 455 37.69 -10.67 -0.25
C ASP A 455 37.22 -9.42 0.52
N GLY A 456 36.55 -9.62 1.65
CA GLY A 456 36.10 -8.56 2.54
C GLY A 456 34.72 -7.98 2.20
N ARG A 457 34.04 -8.47 1.15
CA ARG A 457 32.61 -8.18 0.92
C ARG A 457 31.73 -8.96 1.89
N LYS A 458 30.44 -8.62 1.95
CA LYS A 458 29.46 -9.29 2.81
C LYS A 458 28.23 -9.69 2.02
N LEU A 459 27.78 -10.92 2.24
CA LEU A 459 26.49 -11.41 1.77
C LEU A 459 25.42 -10.96 2.75
N ASP A 460 24.26 -10.51 2.25
CA ASP A 460 23.18 -10.06 3.12
C ASP A 460 22.72 -11.21 4.04
N ILE A 461 22.49 -12.41 3.48
CA ILE A 461 22.15 -13.62 4.25
C ILE A 461 22.77 -14.86 3.58
N TYR A 462 23.41 -15.70 4.40
CA TYR A 462 23.89 -17.04 4.03
C TYR A 462 23.18 -18.10 4.89
N MET A 463 22.74 -19.20 4.27
CA MET A 463 22.01 -20.26 4.95
C MET A 463 22.46 -21.64 4.49
N VAL A 464 22.52 -22.60 5.42
CA VAL A 464 22.63 -24.03 5.10
C VAL A 464 21.38 -24.74 5.59
N HIS A 465 20.63 -25.36 4.68
CA HIS A 465 19.42 -26.09 5.02
C HIS A 465 19.29 -27.35 4.15
N GLY A 466 19.03 -28.50 4.79
CA GLY A 466 18.89 -29.78 4.06
C GLY A 466 20.16 -30.19 3.31
N GLY A 467 21.33 -29.75 3.77
CA GLY A 467 22.62 -29.98 3.11
C GLY A 467 22.92 -29.06 1.92
N LYS A 468 22.04 -28.11 1.58
CA LYS A 468 22.26 -27.12 0.53
C LYS A 468 22.77 -25.80 1.07
N GLN A 469 23.71 -25.19 0.36
CA GLN A 469 24.21 -23.83 0.62
C GLN A 469 23.40 -22.82 -0.19
N ILE A 470 22.83 -21.82 0.47
CA ILE A 470 21.89 -20.88 -0.11
C ILE A 470 22.29 -19.46 0.27
N ILE A 471 22.32 -18.55 -0.71
CA ILE A 471 22.54 -17.13 -0.45
C ILE A 471 21.34 -16.32 -0.87
N PHE A 472 21.08 -15.27 -0.09
CA PHE A 472 20.04 -14.31 -0.36
C PHE A 472 20.66 -12.92 -0.45
N GLU A 473 20.34 -12.21 -1.53
CA GLU A 473 20.63 -10.79 -1.68
C GLU A 473 19.32 -10.02 -1.46
N VAL A 474 19.31 -9.10 -0.51
CA VAL A 474 18.17 -8.24 -0.20
C VAL A 474 18.32 -6.96 -1.01
N LYS A 475 17.22 -6.53 -1.66
CA LYS A 475 17.18 -5.25 -2.39
C LYS A 475 15.89 -4.52 -2.11
N SER A 476 16.02 -3.22 -1.82
CA SER A 476 14.89 -2.37 -1.44
C SER A 476 14.54 -1.29 -2.47
N TYR A 477 15.17 -1.27 -3.65
CA TYR A 477 14.89 -0.26 -4.68
C TYR A 477 13.40 -0.18 -5.05
N ASN A 478 12.96 0.99 -5.53
CA ASN A 478 11.57 1.22 -5.95
C ASN A 478 11.09 0.41 -7.15
N SER A 479 12.02 -0.19 -7.89
CA SER A 479 11.73 -1.03 -9.04
C SER A 479 12.33 -2.39 -8.82
N LEU A 480 11.50 -3.42 -8.98
CA LEU A 480 11.96 -4.78 -8.97
C LEU A 480 12.95 -5.06 -10.11
N LYS A 481 12.81 -4.40 -11.27
CA LYS A 481 13.77 -4.53 -12.37
C LYS A 481 15.15 -4.00 -11.99
N THR A 482 15.20 -2.86 -11.30
CA THR A 482 16.47 -2.33 -10.79
C THR A 482 17.06 -3.25 -9.73
N SER A 483 16.24 -3.75 -8.80
CA SER A 483 16.64 -4.75 -7.81
C SER A 483 17.24 -5.99 -8.45
N LEU A 484 16.59 -6.51 -9.51
CA LEU A 484 17.10 -7.65 -10.28
C LEU A 484 18.43 -7.35 -10.97
N ASN A 485 18.54 -6.22 -11.67
CA ASN A 485 19.77 -5.89 -12.39
C ASN A 485 20.99 -5.74 -11.48
N VAL A 486 20.81 -5.18 -10.29
CA VAL A 486 21.89 -4.99 -9.32
C VAL A 486 22.15 -6.29 -8.55
N GLY A 487 21.11 -6.84 -7.93
CA GLY A 487 21.25 -7.99 -7.05
C GLY A 487 21.62 -9.28 -7.79
N LEU A 488 21.10 -9.53 -9.00
CA LEU A 488 21.53 -10.68 -9.80
C LEU A 488 23.02 -10.58 -10.18
N GLY A 489 23.51 -9.36 -10.48
CA GLY A 489 24.92 -9.13 -10.76
C GLY A 489 25.80 -9.47 -9.56
N GLN A 490 25.38 -9.07 -8.35
CA GLN A 490 26.08 -9.39 -7.11
C GLN A 490 26.03 -10.89 -6.78
N LEU A 491 24.87 -11.53 -6.89
CA LEU A 491 24.72 -12.98 -6.68
C LEU A 491 25.60 -13.79 -7.62
N ILE A 492 25.66 -13.40 -8.90
CA ILE A 492 26.54 -14.04 -9.87
C ILE A 492 28.01 -13.81 -9.51
N ASP A 493 28.39 -12.59 -9.12
CA ASP A 493 29.76 -12.28 -8.72
C ASP A 493 30.19 -13.06 -7.48
N TYR A 494 29.33 -13.18 -6.47
CA TYR A 494 29.60 -13.98 -5.27
C TYR A 494 29.73 -15.48 -5.55
N ASN A 495 28.93 -16.02 -6.47
CA ASN A 495 28.95 -17.46 -6.73
C ASN A 495 30.03 -17.88 -7.73
N PHE A 496 30.29 -17.06 -8.77
CA PHE A 496 31.08 -17.49 -9.93
C PHE A 496 32.47 -16.86 -10.05
N PHE A 497 32.71 -15.68 -9.47
CA PHE A 497 34.00 -15.01 -9.60
C PHE A 497 35.02 -15.54 -8.56
N PRO A 498 36.31 -15.72 -8.93
CA PRO A 498 36.87 -15.62 -10.29
C PRO A 498 36.64 -16.86 -11.15
N ASP A 499 36.55 -18.06 -10.57
CA ASP A 499 36.21 -19.33 -11.22
C ASP A 499 35.75 -20.33 -10.13
N ASN A 500 34.60 -20.06 -9.51
CA ASN A 500 34.07 -20.88 -8.41
C ASN A 500 32.57 -21.21 -8.63
N GLU A 501 32.03 -22.12 -7.84
CA GLU A 501 30.59 -22.33 -7.70
C GLU A 501 30.35 -22.72 -6.23
N GLN A 502 30.18 -21.69 -5.38
CA GLN A 502 30.24 -21.83 -3.93
C GLN A 502 28.93 -22.27 -3.29
N VAL A 503 27.79 -22.08 -3.97
CA VAL A 503 26.47 -22.27 -3.38
C VAL A 503 25.51 -22.97 -4.34
N ASP A 504 24.54 -23.68 -3.77
CA ASP A 504 23.56 -24.45 -4.53
C ASP A 504 22.44 -23.59 -5.09
N GLU A 505 22.00 -22.56 -4.37
CA GLU A 505 20.81 -21.77 -4.73
C GLU A 505 21.01 -20.28 -4.45
N LEU A 506 20.52 -19.46 -5.38
CA LEU A 506 20.64 -18.00 -5.36
C LEU A 506 19.25 -17.38 -5.26
N TYR A 507 19.04 -16.49 -4.29
CA TYR A 507 17.77 -15.80 -4.15
C TYR A 507 17.93 -14.29 -4.09
N LEU A 508 17.10 -13.58 -4.84
CA LEU A 508 16.86 -12.16 -4.63
C LEU A 508 15.60 -11.97 -3.78
N VAL A 509 15.70 -11.16 -2.73
CA VAL A 509 14.58 -10.85 -1.83
C VAL A 509 14.24 -9.38 -1.91
N SER A 510 12.96 -9.06 -2.12
CA SER A 510 12.46 -7.68 -2.01
C SER A 510 11.00 -7.63 -1.57
N ASN A 511 10.53 -6.45 -1.20
CA ASN A 511 9.13 -6.22 -0.81
C ASN A 511 8.20 -5.81 -1.97
N ILE A 512 8.65 -5.89 -3.23
CA ILE A 512 7.86 -5.45 -4.40
C ILE A 512 7.26 -6.64 -5.14
N HIS A 513 5.94 -6.69 -5.27
CA HIS A 513 5.26 -7.78 -5.97
C HIS A 513 5.72 -7.89 -7.44
N PRO A 514 6.03 -9.09 -7.95
CA PRO A 514 6.50 -9.27 -9.32
C PRO A 514 5.34 -9.18 -10.32
N ASP A 515 5.53 -8.43 -11.40
CA ASP A 515 4.59 -8.41 -12.51
C ASP A 515 4.83 -9.57 -13.50
N ARG A 516 3.97 -9.69 -14.51
CA ARG A 516 4.06 -10.75 -15.53
C ARG A 516 5.32 -10.67 -16.39
N GLU A 517 5.83 -9.47 -16.67
CA GLU A 517 7.04 -9.28 -17.48
C GLU A 517 8.28 -9.76 -16.71
N ILE A 518 8.37 -9.39 -15.44
CA ILE A 518 9.45 -9.81 -14.53
C ILE A 518 9.41 -11.32 -14.32
N LYS A 519 8.23 -11.92 -14.13
CA LYS A 519 8.10 -13.38 -13.99
C LYS A 519 8.72 -14.13 -15.17
N LYS A 520 8.32 -13.73 -16.39
CA LYS A 520 8.87 -14.30 -17.63
C LYS A 520 10.38 -14.05 -17.77
N TYR A 521 10.86 -12.89 -17.33
CA TYR A 521 12.29 -12.56 -17.41
C TYR A 521 13.13 -13.48 -16.52
N ILE A 522 12.70 -13.72 -15.27
CA ILE A 522 13.39 -14.62 -14.34
C ILE A 522 13.40 -16.06 -14.86
N GLU A 523 12.26 -16.55 -15.33
CA GLU A 523 12.14 -17.88 -15.95
C GLU A 523 13.11 -18.01 -17.13
N HIS A 524 13.14 -17.00 -18.02
CA HIS A 524 14.02 -16.99 -19.18
C HIS A 524 15.51 -17.00 -18.81
N ILE A 525 15.91 -16.27 -17.77
CA ILE A 525 17.28 -16.27 -17.25
C ILE A 525 17.68 -17.68 -16.81
N ASN A 526 16.85 -18.33 -15.98
CA ASN A 526 17.14 -19.69 -15.50
C ASN A 526 17.24 -20.70 -16.66
N GLU A 527 16.32 -20.62 -17.62
CA GLU A 527 16.34 -21.49 -18.81
C GLU A 527 17.60 -21.32 -19.67
N ARG A 528 18.09 -20.09 -19.81
CA ARG A 528 19.20 -19.78 -20.74
C ARG A 528 20.57 -19.85 -20.10
N LEU A 529 20.67 -19.52 -18.82
CA LEU A 529 21.93 -19.47 -18.08
C LEU A 529 22.13 -20.69 -17.18
N SER A 530 21.15 -21.59 -17.09
CA SER A 530 21.17 -22.76 -16.18
C SER A 530 21.43 -22.37 -14.72
N LEU A 531 21.00 -21.17 -14.32
CA LEU A 531 21.12 -20.67 -12.95
C LEU A 531 20.03 -21.28 -12.07
N LYS A 532 20.39 -21.68 -10.86
CA LYS A 532 19.43 -22.00 -9.79
C LYS A 532 19.04 -20.72 -9.05
N PHE A 533 18.35 -19.82 -9.76
CA PHE A 533 17.99 -18.50 -9.25
C PHE A 533 16.50 -18.36 -8.97
N GLY A 534 16.15 -17.80 -7.81
CA GLY A 534 14.79 -17.54 -7.36
C GLY A 534 14.60 -16.10 -6.96
N TYR A 535 13.38 -15.60 -7.10
CA TYR A 535 12.96 -14.33 -6.53
C TYR A 535 11.90 -14.57 -5.47
N ILE A 536 12.07 -13.93 -4.30
CA ILE A 536 11.15 -14.00 -3.16
C ILE A 536 10.57 -12.61 -2.93
N ASN A 537 9.24 -12.52 -3.02
CA ASN A 537 8.50 -11.36 -2.54
C ASN A 537 8.17 -11.53 -1.06
N PHE A 538 8.84 -10.76 -0.21
CA PHE A 538 8.67 -10.80 1.24
C PHE A 538 7.87 -9.59 1.72
N ASP A 539 6.75 -9.84 2.38
CA ASP A 539 5.86 -8.81 2.89
C ASP A 539 6.24 -8.46 4.34
N LEU A 540 6.65 -7.22 4.55
CA LEU A 540 7.06 -6.70 5.87
C LEU A 540 5.90 -6.60 6.86
N ILE A 541 4.66 -6.47 6.38
CA ILE A 541 3.46 -6.38 7.21
C ILE A 541 3.11 -7.77 7.73
N ARG A 542 2.95 -8.72 6.81
CA ARG A 542 2.61 -10.12 7.12
C ARG A 542 3.79 -10.91 7.67
N LYS A 543 5.00 -10.37 7.56
CA LYS A 543 6.28 -11.05 7.87
C LYS A 543 6.36 -12.43 7.23
N ASN A 544 5.91 -12.54 5.99
CA ASN A 544 5.78 -13.82 5.30
C ASN A 544 6.11 -13.67 3.80
N ILE A 545 6.42 -14.79 3.16
CA ILE A 545 6.58 -14.87 1.71
C ILE A 545 5.20 -14.84 1.06
N ILE A 546 4.97 -13.89 0.16
CA ILE A 546 3.69 -13.76 -0.57
C ILE A 546 3.76 -14.48 -1.91
N GLU A 547 4.89 -14.36 -2.60
CA GLU A 547 5.09 -14.97 -3.89
C GLU A 547 6.56 -15.36 -4.12
N GLN A 548 6.75 -16.45 -4.86
CA GLN A 548 8.07 -16.90 -5.32
C GLN A 548 8.06 -17.14 -6.83
N VAL A 549 9.15 -16.78 -7.50
CA VAL A 549 9.32 -16.90 -8.96
C VAL A 549 10.67 -17.55 -9.26
N GLY A 550 10.73 -18.44 -10.26
CA GLY A 550 11.94 -19.21 -10.56
C GLY A 550 12.03 -20.46 -9.67
N ILE A 551 13.20 -20.75 -9.13
CA ILE A 551 13.29 -21.82 -8.12
C ILE A 551 12.57 -21.38 -6.84
N LYS A 552 11.89 -22.32 -6.19
CA LYS A 552 11.17 -22.06 -4.94
C LYS A 552 12.01 -22.47 -3.76
N LEU A 553 12.08 -21.61 -2.77
CA LEU A 553 12.60 -21.92 -1.46
C LEU A 553 11.57 -22.82 -0.77
N ILE A 554 11.85 -24.13 -0.83
CA ILE A 554 11.13 -25.26 -0.20
C ILE A 554 9.64 -25.32 -0.52
#